data_AF-A0A2A4N419-F1
#
_entry.id   AF-A0A2A4N419-F1
#
_cell.length_a   1.000
_cell.length_b   1.000
_cell.length_c   1.000
_cell.angle_alpha   90.00
_cell.angle_beta   90.00
_cell.angle_gamma   90.00
#
_symmetry.space_group_name_H-M   'P 1'
#
loop_
_entity.id
_entity.type
_entity.pdbx_description
1 polymer ?
#
loop_
_entity_poly.entity_id
_entity_poly.type
_entity_poly.pdbx_seq_one_letter_code
_entity_poly.pdbx_strand_id
1 'polypeptide(L)'
;MKLIFYWTTAWNSTIGFFTIEKSIDGVNFETIIKVKVEKENKRYNSVDEMPSSGTSYYRIKQIDTNGSYFYSSVIKVNILN
;
A
#
# COMPACT_ATOMS: atom_id res chain seq x y z
N MET A 1 -14.41 -0.80 11.41
CA MET A 1 -13.59 0.41 11.21
C MET A 1 -12.90 0.28 9.86
N LYS A 2 -12.65 1.39 9.15
CA LYS A 2 -11.95 1.36 7.85
C LYS A 2 -10.62 2.11 7.97
N LEU A 3 -9.56 1.59 7.37
CA LEU A 3 -8.28 2.29 7.24
C LEU A 3 -8.09 2.71 5.78
N ILE A 4 -7.97 4.01 5.55
CA ILE A 4 -7.88 4.56 4.20
C ILE A 4 -6.44 4.98 3.91
N PHE A 5 -5.94 4.54 2.75
CA PHE A 5 -4.62 4.86 2.24
C PHE A 5 -4.75 5.93 1.17
N TYR A 6 -3.87 6.93 1.23
CA TYR A 6 -3.74 7.96 0.20
C TYR A 6 -2.27 8.15 -0.12
N TRP A 7 -1.94 8.16 -1.41
CA TRP A 7 -0.59 8.45 -1.86
C TRP A 7 -0.60 9.14 -3.21
N THR A 8 0.54 9.73 -3.54
CA THR A 8 0.78 10.34 -4.84
C THR A 8 2.07 9.84 -5.43
N THR A 9 2.17 9.87 -6.76
CA THR A 9 3.40 9.53 -7.47
C THR A 9 3.81 10.68 -8.38
N ALA A 10 5.11 10.90 -8.51
CA ALA A 10 5.65 11.61 -9.65
C ALA A 10 5.48 10.66 -10.85
N TRP A 11 4.36 10.77 -11.56
CA TRP A 11 4.00 9.91 -12.70
C TRP A 11 5.22 9.43 -13.49
N ASN A 12 5.38 8.12 -13.57
CA ASN A 12 6.20 7.50 -14.58
C ASN A 12 5.27 6.65 -15.48
N SER A 13 5.58 6.53 -16.76
CA SER A 13 4.82 5.67 -17.68
C SER A 13 5.11 4.17 -17.46
N THR A 14 5.90 3.83 -16.44
CA THR A 14 6.43 2.49 -16.19
C THR A 14 5.78 1.79 -15.01
N ILE A 15 4.99 2.45 -14.16
CA ILE A 15 4.27 1.74 -13.09
C ILE A 15 3.27 0.77 -13.70
N GLY A 16 3.40 -0.52 -13.34
CA GLY A 16 2.41 -1.54 -13.66
C GLY A 16 1.25 -1.52 -12.67
N PHE A 17 1.54 -1.62 -11.37
CA PHE A 17 0.54 -1.59 -10.29
C PHE A 17 1.17 -1.26 -8.94
N PHE A 18 0.32 -0.97 -7.96
CA PHE A 18 0.70 -0.89 -6.55
C PHE A 18 0.12 -2.08 -5.78
N THR A 19 0.78 -2.45 -4.68
CA THR A 19 0.17 -3.25 -3.63
C THR A 19 0.23 -2.50 -2.31
N ILE A 20 -0.81 -2.67 -1.49
CA ILE A 20 -0.75 -2.35 -0.07
C ILE A 20 -0.41 -3.64 0.64
N GLU A 21 0.66 -3.58 1.42
CA GLU A 21 1.14 -4.70 2.20
C GLU A 21 0.99 -4.41 3.68
N LYS A 22 0.61 -5.44 4.43
CA LYS A 22 0.37 -5.40 5.87
C LYS A 22 1.27 -6.40 6.57
N SER A 23 1.66 -6.09 7.80
CA SER A 23 2.40 -6.98 8.68
C SER A 23 1.94 -6.80 10.13
N ILE A 24 1.91 -7.88 10.89
CA ILE A 24 1.61 -7.85 12.34
C ILE A 24 2.88 -7.82 13.21
N ASP A 25 4.04 -8.16 12.64
CA ASP A 25 5.33 -8.23 13.33
C ASP A 25 6.34 -7.16 12.86
N GLY A 26 6.01 -6.44 11.77
CA GLY A 26 6.88 -5.43 11.15
C GLY A 26 7.99 -6.03 10.28
N VAL A 27 8.00 -7.34 10.08
CA VAL A 27 9.04 -8.08 9.35
C VAL A 27 8.43 -8.81 8.14
N ASN A 28 7.38 -9.60 8.38
CA ASN A 28 6.71 -10.39 7.36
C ASN A 28 5.50 -9.63 6.82
N PHE A 29 5.59 -9.20 5.57
CA PHE A 29 4.56 -8.42 4.89
C PHE A 29 3.80 -9.27 3.88
N GLU A 30 2.47 -9.24 3.98
CA GLU A 30 1.56 -9.87 3.04
C GLU A 30 0.84 -8.80 2.19
N THR A 31 0.55 -9.11 0.93
CA THR A 31 -0.27 -8.23 0.09
C THR A 31 -1.73 -8.38 0.49
N ILE A 32 -2.35 -7.28 0.92
CA ILE A 32 -3.77 -7.24 1.26
C ILE A 32 -4.62 -6.60 0.15
N ILE A 33 -4.04 -5.69 -0.64
CA ILE A 33 -4.75 -4.99 -1.72
C ILE A 33 -3.82 -4.80 -2.91
N LYS A 34 -4.36 -4.97 -4.12
CA LYS A 34 -3.69 -4.65 -5.39
C LYS A 34 -4.43 -3.51 -6.07
N VAL A 35 -3.71 -2.44 -6.44
CA VAL A 35 -4.26 -1.24 -7.04
C VAL A 35 -3.68 -1.07 -8.44
N LYS A 36 -4.55 -1.09 -9.44
CA LYS A 36 -4.16 -0.90 -10.84
C LYS A 36 -3.84 0.58 -11.10
N VAL A 37 -2.86 0.84 -11.95
CA VAL A 37 -2.58 2.19 -12.42
C VAL A 37 -3.58 2.59 -13.51
N GLU A 38 -4.13 3.79 -13.34
CA GLU A 38 -4.90 4.48 -14.37
C GLU A 38 -4.00 5.46 -15.12
N LYS A 39 -4.19 5.57 -16.44
CA LYS A 39 -3.43 6.53 -17.26
C LYS A 39 -3.66 7.95 -16.74
N GLU A 40 -2.59 8.73 -16.62
CA GLU A 40 -2.58 10.16 -16.25
C GLU A 40 -2.98 10.47 -14.79
N ASN A 41 -3.40 9.49 -14.01
CA ASN A 41 -3.68 9.68 -12.60
C ASN A 41 -2.37 9.67 -11.78
N LYS A 42 -2.22 10.63 -10.86
CA LYS A 42 -1.07 10.74 -9.94
C LYS A 42 -1.46 10.55 -8.49
N ARG A 43 -2.76 10.38 -8.22
CA ARG A 43 -3.34 10.34 -6.88
C ARG A 43 -4.13 9.06 -6.76
N TYR A 44 -3.77 8.29 -5.75
CA TYR A 44 -4.36 6.98 -5.54
C TYR A 44 -4.85 6.86 -4.12
N ASN A 45 -5.89 6.05 -3.96
CA ASN A 45 -6.42 5.69 -2.67
C ASN A 45 -6.85 4.22 -2.65
N SER A 46 -6.94 3.69 -1.44
CA SER A 46 -7.53 2.38 -1.22
C SER A 46 -7.98 2.23 0.23
N VAL A 47 -8.63 1.12 0.54
CA VAL A 47 -9.22 0.87 1.85
C VAL A 47 -8.96 -0.55 2.32
N ASP A 48 -8.40 -0.68 3.52
CA ASP A 48 -8.49 -1.92 4.31
C ASP A 48 -9.80 -1.86 5.10
N GLU A 49 -10.77 -2.69 4.68
CA GLU A 49 -12.11 -2.78 5.26
C GLU A 49 -12.12 -3.54 6.61
N MET A 50 -11.07 -4.33 6.88
CA MET A 50 -10.96 -5.16 8.08
C MET A 50 -9.55 -5.04 8.69
N PRO A 51 -9.17 -3.83 9.13
CA PRO A 51 -7.87 -3.64 9.73
C PRO A 51 -7.81 -4.38 11.08
N SER A 52 -6.66 -4.97 11.38
CA SER A 52 -6.49 -5.80 12.59
C SER A 52 -6.49 -4.93 13.83
N SER A 53 -7.02 -5.44 14.93
CA SER A 53 -6.83 -4.81 16.23
C SER A 53 -5.39 -4.90 16.71
N GLY A 54 -5.02 -3.99 17.59
CA GLY A 54 -3.65 -3.83 18.08
C GLY A 54 -2.76 -3.16 17.04
N THR A 55 -1.46 -3.48 17.10
CA THR A 55 -0.46 -2.89 16.21
C THR A 55 -0.40 -3.64 14.88
N SER A 56 -0.41 -2.89 13.78
CA SER A 56 -0.09 -3.38 12.44
C SER A 56 0.83 -2.40 11.73
N TYR A 57 1.56 -2.89 10.74
CA TYR A 57 2.50 -2.14 9.93
C TYR A 57 2.07 -2.21 8.48
N TYR A 58 2.05 -1.08 7.79
CA TYR A 58 1.63 -1.00 6.40
C TYR A 58 2.70 -0.34 5.55
N ARG A 59 2.81 -0.77 4.29
CA ARG A 59 3.60 -0.09 3.27
C ARG A 59 2.94 -0.22 1.92
N ILE A 60 3.26 0.70 1.02
CA ILE A 60 2.90 0.61 -0.39
C ILE A 60 4.10 0.07 -1.14
N LYS A 61 3.88 -0.93 -1.99
CA LYS A 61 4.87 -1.41 -2.96
C LYS A 61 4.44 -0.97 -4.35
N GLN A 62 5.28 -0.23 -5.04
CA GLN A 62 5.15 0.02 -6.47
C GLN A 62 5.82 -1.12 -7.23
N ILE A 63 5.19 -1.62 -8.29
CA ILE A 63 5.75 -2.61 -9.19
C ILE A 63 5.68 -2.04 -10.61
N ASP A 64 6.84 -1.88 -11.22
CA ASP A 64 6.96 -1.38 -12.59
C ASP A 64 6.74 -2.52 -13.60
N THR A 65 6.44 -2.16 -14.85
CA THR A 65 6.16 -3.09 -15.95
C THR A 65 7.32 -4.02 -16.26
N ASN A 66 8.55 -3.66 -15.87
CA ASN A 66 9.74 -4.49 -16.00
C ASN A 66 9.97 -5.43 -14.78
N GLY A 67 9.09 -5.41 -13.78
CA GLY A 67 9.19 -6.22 -12.57
C GLY A 67 10.03 -5.62 -11.44
N SER A 68 10.68 -4.47 -11.65
CA SER A 68 11.35 -3.73 -10.57
C SER A 68 10.31 -3.19 -9.58
N TYR A 69 10.73 -2.96 -8.34
CA TYR A 69 9.83 -2.51 -7.29
C TYR A 69 10.47 -1.50 -6.34
N PHE A 70 9.62 -0.68 -5.76
CA PHE A 70 9.97 0.31 -4.73
C PHE A 70 8.98 0.23 -3.57
N TYR A 71 9.48 0.44 -2.36
CA TYR A 71 8.65 0.49 -1.15
C TYR A 71 8.54 1.93 -0.66
N SER A 72 7.37 2.30 -0.17
CA SER A 72 7.21 3.48 0.68
C SER A 72 7.87 3.25 2.04
N SER A 73 7.97 4.31 2.85
CA SER A 73 8.16 4.17 4.28
C SER A 73 7.08 3.26 4.90
N VAL A 74 7.45 2.54 5.95
CA VAL A 74 6.51 1.74 6.74
C VAL A 74 5.75 2.66 7.70
N ILE A 75 4.43 2.52 7.74
CA ILE A 75 3.54 3.23 8.65
C ILE A 75 3.06 2.25 9.71
N LYS A 76 3.36 2.54 10.98
CA LYS A 76 2.81 1.81 12.14
C LYS A 76 1.44 2.39 12.48
N VAL A 77 0.44 1.53 12.59
CA VAL A 77 -0.93 1.87 12.97
C VAL A 77 -1.30 1.05 14.20
N ASN A 78 -1.89 1.69 15.21
CA ASN A 78 -2.42 1.01 16.39
C ASN A 78 -3.92 1.22 16.46
N ILE A 79 -4.68 0.13 16.43
CA ILE A 79 -6.13 0.12 16.55
C ILE A 79 -6.47 -0.37 17.94
N LEU A 80 -7.06 0.50 18.74
CA LEU A 80 -7.56 0.15 20.06
C LEU A 80 -8.79 -0.76 19.90
N ASN A 81 -8.87 -1.78 20.76
CA ASN A 81 -10.05 -2.62 20.92
C ASN A 81 -11.21 -1.84 21.55
#